data_AF-A0A849ZKZ5-F1
#
_entry.id   AF-A0A849ZKZ5-F1
#
_cell.length_a   1.000
_cell.length_b   1.000
_cell.length_c   1.000
_cell.angle_alpha   90.00
_cell.angle_beta   90.00
_cell.angle_gamma   90.00
#
_symmetry.space_group_name_H-M   'P 1'
#
loop_
_entity.id
_entity.type
_entity.pdbx_description
1 polymer ?
#
loop_
_entity_poly.entity_id
_entity_poly.type
_entity_poly.pdbx_seq_one_letter_code
_entity_poly.pdbx_strand_id
1 'polypeptide(L)' 'MEDSWAKMFSQGQRKYQVVNVIARRARQLNEGERPAVLAEGLDPIRTAIEELKADKLRIHLGPPADRAEPDAEA' A
#
# COMPACT_ATOMS: atom_id res chain seq x y z
N MET A 1 12.45 9.13 14.98
CA MET A 1 11.67 9.10 13.72
C MET A 1 10.32 8.40 13.96
N GLU A 2 9.54 8.85 14.95
CA GLU A 2 8.31 8.16 15.36
C GLU A 2 7.03 8.88 14.90
N ASP A 3 7.14 10.17 14.56
CA ASP A 3 5.99 11.04 14.30
C ASP A 3 5.40 10.97 12.89
N SER A 4 6.15 10.49 11.89
CA SER A 4 5.71 10.53 10.49
C SER A 4 4.60 9.50 10.19
N TRP A 5 4.65 8.35 10.85
CA TRP A 5 3.67 7.27 10.65
C TRP A 5 2.33 7.64 11.28
N ALA A 6 2.32 8.02 12.56
CA ALA A 6 1.11 8.46 13.26
C ALA A 6 0.41 9.64 12.54
N LYS A 7 1.20 10.54 11.94
CA LYS A 7 0.69 11.66 11.15
C LYS A 7 0.07 11.25 9.79
N MET A 8 0.50 10.15 9.17
CA MET A 8 -0.17 9.61 7.98
C MET A 8 -1.54 9.00 8.31
N PHE A 9 -1.67 8.36 9.48
CA PHE A 9 -2.92 7.73 9.93
C PHE A 9 -3.93 8.71 10.54
N SER A 10 -3.50 9.89 11.01
CA SER A 10 -4.39 10.88 11.60
C SER A 10 -5.32 11.57 10.59
N GLN A 11 -5.04 11.46 9.28
CA GLN A 11 -5.94 11.92 8.23
C GLN A 11 -6.89 10.78 7.81
N GLY A 12 -8.14 10.84 8.29
CA GLY A 12 -9.09 9.73 8.25
C GLY A 12 -9.37 9.07 6.89
N GLN A 13 -9.18 9.75 5.75
CA GLN A 13 -9.28 9.11 4.43
C GLN A 13 -7.99 8.40 3.99
N ARG A 14 -6.83 8.87 4.45
CA ARG A 14 -5.52 8.29 4.09
C ARG A 14 -5.27 6.96 4.77
N LYS A 15 -5.83 6.73 5.98
CA LYS A 15 -5.66 5.47 6.73
C LYS A 15 -6.10 4.24 5.95
N TYR A 16 -7.24 4.31 5.24
CA TYR A 16 -7.76 3.16 4.47
C TYR A 16 -6.96 2.92 3.20
N GLN A 17 -6.46 3.98 2.57
CA GLN A 17 -5.59 3.87 1.40
C GLN A 17 -4.26 3.22 1.77
N VAL A 18 -3.68 3.58 2.92
CA VAL A 18 -2.47 2.93 3.45
C VAL A 18 -2.70 1.44 3.65
N VAL A 19 -3.84 1.06 4.26
CA VAL A 19 -4.20 -0.37 4.43
C VAL A 19 -4.32 -1.07 3.08
N ASN A 20 -4.94 -0.45 2.07
CA ASN A 20 -5.06 -1.04 0.73
C ASN A 20 -3.70 -1.23 0.05
N VAL A 21 -2.77 -0.28 0.19
CA VAL A 21 -1.40 -0.40 -0.34
C VAL A 21 -0.65 -1.53 0.35
N ILE A 22 -0.71 -1.62 1.68
CA ILE A 22 -0.10 -2.70 2.45
C ILE A 22 -0.67 -4.05 2.02
N ALA A 23 -2.01 -4.17 1.95
CA ALA A 23 -2.67 -5.41 1.56
C ALA A 23 -2.33 -5.83 0.13
N ARG A 24 -2.28 -4.89 -0.82
CA ARG A 24 -1.85 -5.15 -2.20
C ARG A 24 -0.42 -5.68 -2.22
N ARG A 25 0.48 -5.03 -1.49
CA ARG A 25 1.89 -5.44 -1.46
C ARG A 25 2.08 -6.80 -0.80
N ALA A 26 1.38 -7.08 0.29
CA ALA A 26 1.42 -8.40 0.93
C ALA A 26 0.98 -9.52 -0.02
N ARG A 27 -0.01 -9.28 -0.89
CA ARG A 27 -0.40 -10.24 -1.94
C ARG A 27 0.71 -10.47 -2.97
N GLN A 28 1.35 -9.41 -3.45
CA GLN A 28 2.49 -9.52 -4.37
C GLN A 28 3.63 -10.35 -3.80
N LEU A 29 3.95 -10.14 -2.52
CA LEU A 29 4.97 -10.92 -1.81
C LEU A 29 4.56 -12.40 -1.69
N ASN A 30 3.29 -12.69 -1.41
CA ASN A 30 2.75 -14.06 -1.42
C ASN A 30 2.78 -14.70 -2.81
N GLU A 31 2.63 -13.91 -3.87
CA GLU A 31 2.74 -14.35 -5.27
C GLU A 31 4.21 -14.58 -5.70
N GLY A 32 5.18 -14.31 -4.81
CA GLY A 32 6.60 -14.56 -5.04
C GLY A 32 7.39 -13.34 -5.53
N GLU A 33 6.80 -12.13 -5.51
CA GLU A 33 7.58 -10.92 -5.73
C GLU A 33 8.66 -10.76 -4.64
N ARG A 34 9.80 -10.19 -5.03
CA ARG A 34 10.91 -9.97 -4.10
C ARG A 34 10.64 -8.76 -3.20
N PRO A 35 10.96 -8.87 -1.91
CA PRO A 35 10.90 -7.73 -1.01
C PRO A 35 12.00 -6.72 -1.34
N ALA A 36 11.68 -5.44 -1.21
CA ALA A 36 12.57 -4.29 -1.39
C ALA A 36 13.37 -3.96 -0.13
N VAL A 37 12.98 -4.53 1.02
CA VAL A 37 13.72 -4.44 2.29
C VAL A 37 13.93 -5.84 2.85
N LEU A 38 15.08 -6.07 3.49
CA LEU A 38 15.32 -7.27 4.28
C LEU A 38 14.55 -7.14 5.59
N ALA A 39 13.37 -7.74 5.65
CA ALA A 39 12.60 -7.84 6.88
C ALA A 39 12.97 -9.14 7.62
N GLU A 40 13.11 -9.07 8.94
CA GLU A 40 13.29 -10.27 9.77
C GLU A 40 11.96 -11.03 9.85
N GLY A 41 11.91 -12.17 9.16
CA GLY A 41 10.76 -13.07 9.11
C GLY A 41 10.09 -13.14 7.75
N LEU A 42 9.18 -14.10 7.60
CA LEU A 42 8.48 -14.39 6.34
C LEU A 42 7.07 -13.77 6.26
N ASP A 43 6.68 -12.90 7.21
CA ASP A 43 5.36 -12.28 7.19
C ASP A 43 5.27 -11.21 6.08
N PRO A 44 4.46 -11.44 5.03
CA PRO A 44 4.29 -10.48 3.94
C PRO A 44 3.73 -9.14 4.41
N ILE A 45 2.87 -9.14 5.43
CA ILE A 45 2.26 -7.91 5.95
C ILE A 45 3.31 -7.07 6.66
N ARG A 46 4.10 -7.69 7.56
CA ARG A 46 5.19 -7.00 8.24
C ARG A 46 6.21 -6.46 7.25
N THR A 47 6.56 -7.24 6.23
CA THR A 47 7.50 -6.81 5.18
C THR A 47 6.95 -5.60 4.42
N ALA A 48 5.68 -5.62 4.00
CA ALA A 48 5.05 -4.48 3.33
C ALA A 48 5.00 -3.21 4.21
N ILE A 49 4.79 -3.35 5.52
CA ILE A 49 4.85 -2.23 6.47
C ILE A 49 6.26 -1.62 6.53
N GLU A 50 7.30 -2.46 6.59
CA GLU A 50 8.69 -2.00 6.63
C GLU A 50 9.11 -1.36 5.30
N GLU A 51 8.67 -1.90 4.15
CA GLU A 51 8.87 -1.27 2.85
C GLU A 51 8.19 0.11 2.77
N LEU A 52 6.98 0.25 3.33
CA LEU A 52 6.30 1.55 3.40
C LEU A 52 7.06 2.54 4.28
N LYS A 53 7.54 2.11 5.46
CA LYS A 53 8.34 2.95 6.36
C LYS A 53 9.67 3.39 5.73
N ALA A 54 10.27 2.52 4.91
CA ALA A 54 11.49 2.80 4.17
C ALA A 54 11.27 3.59 2.87
N ASP A 55 10.05 4.10 2.65
CA ASP A 55 9.65 4.85 1.45
C ASP A 55 9.87 4.08 0.14
N LYS A 56 9.77 2.74 0.20
CA LYS A 56 9.87 1.83 -0.95
C LYS A 56 8.51 1.55 -1.60
N LEU A 57 7.41 1.83 -0.91
CA LEU A 57 6.06 1.74 -1.44
C LEU A 57 5.48 3.13 -1.69
N ARG A 58 5.12 3.40 -2.94
CA ARG A 58 4.44 4.65 -3.30
C ARG A 58 2.94 4.51 -3.07
N ILE A 59 2.38 5.40 -2.26
CA ILE A 59 0.94 5.61 -2.19
C ILE A 59 0.55 6.53 -3.34
N HIS A 60 0.13 5.94 -4.45
CA HIS A 60 -0.41 6.70 -5.56
C HIS A 60 -1.78 7.28 -5.18
N LEU A 61 -1.77 8.56 -4.84
CA LEU A 61 -2.96 9.40 -4.71
C LEU A 61 -3.42 9.87 -6.10
N GLY A 62 -3.66 8.92 -7.01
CA GLY A 62 -4.39 9.26 -8.23
C GLY A 62 -5.85 9.53 -7.87
N PRO A 63 -6.57 10.39 -8.62
CA PRO A 63 -8.03 10.32 -8.60
C PRO A 63 -8.43 8.86 -8.80
N PRO A 64 -9.51 8.38 -8.13
CA PRO A 64 -10.00 7.01 -8.34
C PRO A 64 -10.05 6.79 -9.84
N ALA A 65 -9.39 5.75 -10.34
CA ALA A 65 -9.37 5.44 -11.77
C ALA A 65 -10.82 5.54 -12.23
N ASP A 66 -11.09 6.48 -13.15
CA ASP A 66 -12.43 6.69 -13.70
C ASP A 66 -12.97 5.30 -13.97
N ARG A 67 -14.04 4.93 -13.25
CA ARG A 67 -14.80 3.75 -13.61
C ARG A 67 -15.14 4.03 -15.06
N ALA A 68 -14.55 3.28 -15.99
CA ALA A 68 -15.00 3.26 -17.36
C ALA A 68 -16.52 3.08 -17.25
N GLU A 69 -17.26 4.12 -17.63
CA GLU A 69 -18.71 4.03 -17.69
C GLU A 69 -18.98 2.79 -18.55
N PRO A 70 -19.77 1.81 -18.06
CA PRO A 70 -20.05 0.63 -18.85
C PRO A 70 -20.60 1.11 -20.18
N ASP A 71 -19.92 0.75 -21.28
CA ASP A 71 -20.25 1.17 -22.63
C ASP A 71 -21.77 1.09 -22.81
N ALA A 72 -22.40 2.27 -22.85
CA ALA A 72 -23.78 2.41 -23.26
C ALA A 72 -23.79 2.29 -24.78
N GLU A 73 -23.54 1.08 -25.28
CA GLU A 73 -23.67 0.78 -26.70
C GLU A 73 -25.13 0.37 -26.98
N ALA A 74 -25.83 1.39 -27.48
CA ALA A 74 -26.94 1.44 -28.44
C ALA A 74 -27.70 0.15 -28.83
#